data_AF-A0A847EKP6-F1
#
_entry.id   AF-A0A847EKP6-F1
#
_cell.length_a   1.000
_cell.length_b   1.000
_cell.length_c   1.000
_cell.angle_alpha   90.00
_cell.angle_beta   90.00
_cell.angle_gamma   90.00
#
_symmetry.space_group_name_H-M   'P 1'
#
loop_
_entity.id
_entity.type
_entity.pdbx_description
1 polymer ?
#
loop_
_entity_poly.entity_id
_entity_poly.type
_entity_poly.pdbx_seq_one_letter_code
_entity_poly.pdbx_strand_id
1 'polypeptide(L)'
;MTDSNETSVLVIGAGIGGVKASLELAESGLKVYLCDISPDIGGTIAKMDTWFPDSHCGMCRMLPLAAANESAQFCLRRGLNHPNIEFLPLTTVQKCEGSAGNFLVTV
;
A
#
# COMPACT_ATOMS: atom_id res chain seq x y z
N MET A 1 23.00 9.26 15.38
CA MET A 1 23.22 9.07 13.94
C MET A 1 21.86 9.18 13.27
N THR A 2 21.38 10.40 13.04
CA THR A 2 20.13 10.71 12.33
C THR A 2 20.55 11.58 11.16
N ASP A 3 21.20 10.96 10.19
CA ASP A 3 21.67 11.64 8.99
C ASP A 3 20.67 11.45 7.86
N SER A 4 20.38 12.56 7.19
CA SER A 4 19.95 12.65 5.79
C SER A 4 18.50 12.29 5.48
N ASN A 5 17.63 13.30 5.49
CA ASN A 5 16.52 13.53 4.54
C ASN A 5 16.07 12.31 3.68
N GLU A 6 15.62 11.22 4.30
CA GLU A 6 15.00 10.12 3.56
C GLU A 6 13.60 10.57 3.18
N THR A 7 13.42 10.87 1.89
CA THR A 7 12.12 11.22 1.33
C THR A 7 11.19 10.04 1.53
N SER A 8 10.33 10.16 2.54
CA SER A 8 9.36 9.16 2.92
C SER A 8 7.94 9.63 2.60
N VAL A 9 7.10 8.67 2.25
CA VAL A 9 5.70 8.91 1.90
C VAL A 9 4.80 8.09 2.81
N LEU A 10 3.80 8.73 3.39
CA LEU A 10 2.73 8.04 4.11
C LEU A 10 1.52 7.90 3.19
N VAL A 11 1.05 6.67 2.99
CA VAL A 11 -0.18 6.33 2.27
C VAL A 11 -1.22 5.89 3.30
N ILE A 12 -2.37 6.55 3.30
CA ILE A 12 -3.48 6.28 4.21
C ILE A 12 -4.55 5.46 3.45
N GLY A 13 -4.75 4.23 3.88
CA GLY A 13 -5.71 3.28 3.31
C GLY A 13 -5.06 2.26 2.37
N ALA A 14 -5.01 1.00 2.79
CA ALA A 14 -4.58 -0.17 2.03
C ALA A 14 -5.70 -0.79 1.17
N GLY A 15 -6.53 0.06 0.56
CA GLY A 15 -7.38 -0.35 -0.57
C GLY A 15 -6.58 -0.54 -1.86
N ILE A 16 -7.25 -0.90 -2.96
CA ILE A 16 -6.58 -1.12 -4.26
C ILE A 16 -5.72 0.06 -4.73
N GLY A 17 -6.24 1.29 -4.56
CA GLY A 17 -5.54 2.51 -4.95
C GLY A 17 -4.30 2.76 -4.11
N GLY A 18 -4.41 2.59 -2.78
CA GLY A 18 -3.30 2.82 -1.86
C GLY A 18 -2.20 1.77 -2.01
N VAL A 19 -2.56 0.50 -2.20
CA VAL A 19 -1.58 -0.57 -2.49
C VAL A 19 -0.84 -0.29 -3.80
N LYS A 20 -1.55 0.10 -4.86
CA LYS A 20 -0.92 0.41 -6.15
C LYS A 20 -0.02 1.65 -6.07
N ALA A 21 -0.48 2.72 -5.43
CA ALA A 21 0.32 3.92 -5.23
C ALA A 21 1.57 3.63 -4.40
N SER A 22 1.44 2.84 -3.33
CA SER A 22 2.57 2.45 -2.49
C SER A 22 3.63 1.69 -3.28
N LEU A 23 3.21 0.79 -4.18
CA LEU A 23 4.15 0.05 -5.00
C LEU A 23 4.88 0.93 -6.01
N GLU A 24 4.17 1.80 -6.74
CA GLU A 24 4.80 2.70 -7.72
C GLU A 24 5.81 3.66 -7.06
N LEU A 25 5.48 4.15 -5.86
CA LEU A 25 6.38 4.99 -5.07
C LEU A 25 7.59 4.19 -4.57
N ALA A 26 7.38 2.94 -4.14
CA ALA A 26 8.43 2.06 -3.65
C ALA A 26 9.38 1.59 -4.76
N GLU A 27 8.87 1.33 -5.96
CA GLU A 27 9.63 1.04 -7.18
C GLU A 27 10.43 2.27 -7.65
N SER A 28 9.93 3.48 -7.37
CA SER A 28 10.66 4.73 -7.59
C SER A 28 11.78 4.97 -6.56
N GLY A 29 11.97 4.05 -5.60
CA GLY A 29 13.03 4.12 -4.59
C GLY A 29 12.68 4.92 -3.34
N LEU A 30 11.42 5.33 -3.15
CA LEU A 30 10.97 6.05 -1.96
C LEU A 30 10.60 5.08 -0.86
N LYS A 31 10.87 5.45 0.40
CA LYS A 31 10.39 4.72 1.58
C LYS A 31 8.91 5.04 1.78
N VAL A 32 8.06 4.02 1.77
CA VAL A 32 6.60 4.16 1.90
C VAL A 32 6.13 3.53 3.20
N TYR A 33 5.37 4.29 3.97
CA TYR A 33 4.58 3.80 5.09
C TYR A 33 3.13 3.66 4.60
N LEU A 34 2.56 2.46 4.69
CA LEU A 34 1.17 2.20 4.31
C LEU A 34 0.37 1.90 5.58
N CYS A 35 -0.52 2.80 5.99
CA CYS A 35 -1.38 2.58 7.15
C CYS A 35 -2.81 2.22 6.75
N ASP A 36 -3.43 1.29 7.47
CA ASP A 36 -4.85 0.99 7.36
C ASP A 36 -5.46 0.68 8.72
N ILE A 37 -6.74 0.99 8.88
CA ILE A 37 -7.53 0.66 10.07
C ILE A 37 -7.84 -0.85 10.15
N SER A 38 -7.77 -1.54 9.02
CA SER A 38 -8.04 -2.97 8.87
C SER A 38 -6.76 -3.77 9.13
N PRO A 39 -6.90 -5.03 9.58
CA PRO A 39 -5.75 -5.93 9.74
C PRO A 39 -5.16 -6.37 8.39
N ASP A 40 -5.99 -6.35 7.33
CA ASP A 40 -5.66 -6.90 6.02
C ASP A 40 -5.73 -5.83 4.91
N ILE A 41 -4.97 -6.07 3.85
CA ILE A 41 -4.92 -5.26 2.63
C ILE A 41 -6.03 -5.68 1.64
N GLY A 42 -6.48 -4.74 0.82
CA GLY A 42 -7.46 -4.96 -0.27
C GLY A 42 -8.77 -4.21 -0.13
N GLY A 43 -9.08 -3.67 1.06
CA GLY A 43 -10.23 -2.79 1.31
C GLY A 43 -11.56 -3.37 0.80
N THR A 44 -12.30 -2.61 0.01
CA THR A 44 -13.62 -3.02 -0.52
C THR A 44 -13.54 -4.21 -1.46
N ILE A 45 -12.46 -4.35 -2.24
CA ILE A 45 -12.33 -5.45 -3.21
C ILE A 45 -12.17 -6.80 -2.50
N ALA A 46 -11.56 -6.81 -1.30
CA ALA A 46 -11.46 -8.01 -0.48
C ALA A 46 -12.84 -8.54 -0.03
N LYS A 47 -13.89 -7.71 -0.08
CA LYS A 47 -15.27 -8.07 0.27
C LYS A 47 -16.11 -8.48 -0.95
N MET A 48 -15.54 -8.43 -2.16
CA MET A 48 -16.25 -8.68 -3.42
C MET A 48 -15.82 -10.02 -4.02
N ASP A 49 -16.79 -10.92 -4.21
CA ASP A 49 -16.55 -12.20 -4.89
C ASP A 49 -16.34 -12.01 -6.40
N THR A 50 -17.09 -11.09 -7.01
CA THR A 50 -17.08 -10.84 -8.46
C THR A 50 -17.17 -9.35 -8.77
N TRP A 51 -16.43 -8.89 -9.79
CA TRP A 51 -16.51 -7.52 -10.29
C TRP A 51 -16.94 -7.44 -11.76
N PHE A 52 -17.61 -6.35 -12.12
CA PHE A 52 -17.85 -6.00 -13.52
C PHE A 52 -16.51 -5.63 -14.20
N PRO A 53 -16.28 -5.89 -15.50
CA PRO A 53 -17.20 -6.46 -16.51
C PRO A 53 -17.23 -7.98 -16.60
N ASP A 54 -16.14 -8.65 -16.23
CA ASP A 54 -15.95 -10.07 -16.59
C ASP A 54 -16.27 -11.04 -15.46
N SER A 55 -16.85 -10.58 -14.34
CA SER A 55 -17.18 -11.38 -13.14
C SER A 55 -16.00 -12.18 -12.57
N HIS A 56 -14.77 -11.73 -12.79
CA HIS A 56 -13.58 -12.38 -12.24
C HIS A 56 -13.43 -12.07 -10.74
N CYS A 57 -12.68 -12.91 -10.02
CA CYS A 57 -12.32 -12.64 -8.64
C CYS A 57 -11.40 -11.41 -8.56
N GLY A 58 -11.80 -10.43 -7.73
CA GLY A 58 -11.10 -9.17 -7.49
C GLY A 58 -9.63 -9.34 -7.11
N MET A 59 -9.38 -10.37 -6.32
CA MET A 59 -8.11 -10.60 -5.65
C MET A 59 -6.93 -10.86 -6.60
N CYS A 60 -7.16 -11.51 -7.74
CA CYS A 60 -6.09 -11.88 -8.66
C CYS A 60 -5.61 -10.72 -9.55
N ARG A 61 -6.45 -9.70 -9.86
CA ARG A 61 -5.99 -8.49 -10.59
C ARG A 61 -5.57 -7.36 -9.65
N MET A 62 -5.62 -7.54 -8.33
CA MET A 62 -4.95 -6.60 -7.42
C MET A 62 -3.42 -6.68 -7.55
N LEU A 63 -2.91 -7.70 -8.25
CA LEU A 63 -1.51 -7.81 -8.64
C LEU A 63 -1.12 -6.71 -9.63
N PRO A 64 0.09 -6.13 -9.49
CA PRO A 64 0.64 -5.22 -10.49
C PRO A 64 0.67 -5.92 -11.85
N LEU A 65 0.27 -5.22 -12.92
CA LEU A 65 0.26 -5.75 -14.29
C LEU A 65 1.65 -6.19 -14.80
N ALA A 66 2.72 -5.80 -14.10
CA ALA A 66 4.08 -6.22 -14.40
C ALA A 66 4.32 -7.66 -13.92
N ALA A 67 4.31 -8.57 -14.88
CA ALA A 67 4.75 -9.96 -14.78
C ALA A 67 3.91 -10.85 -13.84
N ALA A 68 2.72 -11.29 -14.28
CA ALA A 68 1.86 -12.26 -13.57
C ALA A 68 2.58 -13.55 -13.08
N ASN A 69 3.72 -13.87 -13.67
CA ASN A 69 4.60 -15.00 -13.41
C ASN A 69 5.76 -14.70 -12.43
N GLU A 70 6.14 -13.43 -12.23
CA GLU A 70 7.05 -12.96 -11.16
C GLU A 70 6.26 -12.33 -9.98
N SER A 71 5.02 -11.92 -10.25
CA SER A 71 4.01 -11.37 -9.33
C SER A 71 3.61 -12.33 -8.21
N ALA A 72 4.11 -13.57 -8.22
CA ALA A 72 3.98 -14.47 -7.08
C ALA A 72 4.57 -13.87 -5.80
N GLN A 73 5.52 -12.93 -5.90
CA GLN A 73 6.06 -12.17 -4.76
C GLN A 73 5.12 -11.05 -4.25
N PHE A 74 4.20 -10.56 -5.08
CA PHE A 74 3.26 -9.48 -4.73
C PHE A 74 1.81 -9.96 -4.62
N CYS A 75 1.56 -11.27 -4.74
CA CYS A 75 0.25 -11.85 -4.58
C CYS A 75 -0.27 -11.49 -3.20
N LEU A 76 -1.44 -10.85 -3.10
CA LEU A 76 -2.03 -10.50 -1.80
C LEU A 76 -2.20 -11.73 -0.90
N ARG A 77 -2.23 -12.94 -1.48
CA ARG A 77 -2.19 -14.22 -0.75
C ARG A 77 -0.87 -14.47 0.01
N ARG A 78 0.24 -13.86 -0.41
CA ARG A 78 1.57 -13.88 0.24
C ARG A 78 1.90 -12.58 0.99
N GLY A 79 1.02 -11.58 0.94
CA GLY A 79 1.21 -10.27 1.56
C GLY A 79 1.98 -9.29 0.67
N LEU A 80 1.81 -7.99 0.94
CA LEU A 80 2.59 -6.93 0.31
C LEU A 80 4.00 -6.94 0.90
N ASN A 81 4.92 -7.66 0.26
CA ASN A 81 6.31 -7.76 0.71
C ASN A 81 7.22 -7.00 -0.26
N HIS A 82 7.63 -5.80 0.15
CA HIS A 82 8.57 -4.97 -0.60
C HIS A 82 9.52 -4.27 0.38
N PRO A 83 10.84 -4.24 0.15
CA PRO A 83 11.81 -3.71 1.11
C PRO A 83 11.57 -2.23 1.46
N ASN A 84 11.05 -1.46 0.51
CA ASN A 84 10.74 -0.05 0.70
C ASN A 84 9.33 0.22 1.23
N ILE A 85 8.48 -0.80 1.41
CA ILE A 85 7.12 -0.62 1.94
C ILE A 85 7.04 -1.18 3.35
N GLU A 86 6.58 -0.34 4.28
CA GLU A 86 6.29 -0.72 5.65
C GLU A 86 4.79 -0.65 5.89
N PHE A 87 4.18 -1.80 6.15
CA PHE A 87 2.75 -1.90 6.39
C PHE A 87 2.43 -1.75 7.88
N LEU A 88 1.54 -0.81 8.19
CA LEU A 88 1.06 -0.48 9.53
C LEU A 88 -0.43 -0.86 9.63
N PRO A 89 -0.76 -2.13 9.92
CA PRO A 89 -2.14 -2.55 10.11
C PRO A 89 -2.73 -1.98 11.41
N LEU A 90 -4.06 -1.96 11.51
CA LEU A 90 -4.79 -1.53 12.72
C LEU A 90 -4.37 -0.14 13.23
N THR A 91 -3.96 0.73 12.31
CA THR A 91 -3.35 2.03 12.61
C THR A 91 -4.23 3.13 12.05
N THR A 92 -4.50 4.17 12.84
CA THR A 92 -5.41 5.25 12.45
C THR A 92 -4.74 6.60 12.66
N VAL A 93 -4.53 7.33 11.57
CA VAL A 93 -3.97 8.69 11.64
C VAL A 93 -4.85 9.60 12.50
N GLN A 94 -4.31 10.10 13.61
CA GLN A 94 -5.02 10.98 14.53
C GLN A 94 -4.81 12.45 14.18
N LYS A 95 -3.59 12.81 13.76
CA LYS A 95 -3.20 14.21 13.55
C LYS A 95 -2.15 14.31 12.46
N CYS A 96 -2.26 15.32 11.60
CA CYS A 96 -1.28 15.67 10.58
C CYS A 96 -0.97 17.16 10.71
N GLU A 97 0.31 17.48 10.94
CA GLU A 97 0.81 18.85 11.10
C GLU A 97 1.98 19.08 10.12
N GLY A 98 2.21 20.34 9.76
CA GLY A 98 3.33 20.72 8.88
C GLY A 98 2.89 21.20 7.50
N SER A 99 3.80 21.17 6.54
CA SER A 99 3.62 21.69 5.19
C SER A 99 4.20 20.72 4.15
N ALA A 100 3.92 20.96 2.86
CA ALA A 100 4.37 20.08 1.78
C ALA A 100 5.88 19.79 1.86
N GLY A 101 6.23 18.51 1.96
CA GLY A 101 7.62 18.03 2.10
C GLY A 101 8.11 17.87 3.54
N ASN A 102 7.37 18.38 4.54
CA ASN A 102 7.70 18.21 5.95
C ASN A 102 6.42 18.03 6.79
N PHE A 103 5.84 16.83 6.69
CA PHE A 103 4.66 16.45 7.46
C PHE A 103 5.06 15.67 8.72
N LEU A 104 4.53 16.09 9.86
CA LEU A 104 4.54 15.34 11.10
C LEU A 104 3.17 14.68 11.28
N VAL A 105 3.13 13.36 11.18
CA VAL A 105 1.89 12.59 11.29
C VAL A 105 1.91 11.75 12.56
N THR A 106 0.85 11.84 13.35
CA THR A 106 0.61 10.98 14.52
C THR A 106 -0.38 9.90 14.14
N VAL A 107 0.01 8.65 14.34
CA VAL A 107 -0.71 7.44 13.93
C VAL A 107 -1.16 6.59 15.11
#